data_AF-W4VPI8-F1
#
_entry.id   AF-W4VPI8-F1
#
_cell.length_a   1.000
_cell.length_b   1.000
_cell.length_c   1.000
_cell.angle_alpha   90.00
_cell.angle_beta   90.00
_cell.angle_gamma   90.00
#
_symmetry.space_group_name_H-M   'P 1'
#
loop_
_entity.id
_entity.type
_entity.pdbx_description
1 polymer ?
#
loop_
_entity_poly.entity_id
_entity_poly.type
_entity_poly.pdbx_seq_one_letter_code
_entity_poly.pdbx_strand_id
1 'polypeptide(L)' 'MWNEPGEGSNQTVMVHISSLRDKLEMAMPGEKVIQTVWGVGYKIEK' A
#
# COMPACT_ATOMS: atom_id res chain seq x y z
N MET A 1 14.66 2.54 -0.90
CA MET A 1 14.03 2.37 0.43
C MET A 1 13.64 3.75 0.91
N TRP A 2 12.38 3.96 1.29
CA TRP A 2 11.93 5.22 1.88
C TRP A 2 12.50 5.32 3.30
N ASN A 3 13.33 6.32 3.57
CA ASN A 3 14.17 6.43 4.77
C ASN A 3 13.77 7.63 5.64
N GLU A 4 12.46 7.79 5.90
CA GLU A 4 11.95 8.91 6.69
C GLU A 4 11.67 8.50 8.15
N PRO A 5 12.08 9.32 9.15
CA PRO A 5 11.96 8.98 10.55
C PRO A 5 10.49 8.89 10.99
N GLY A 6 10.10 7.70 11.40
CA GLY A 6 8.72 7.29 11.60
C GLY A 6 8.14 7.66 12.96
N GLU A 7 7.47 8.81 13.04
CA GLU A 7 6.46 9.06 14.09
C GLU A 7 5.10 9.51 13.54
N GLY A 8 5.00 9.94 12.27
CA GLY A 8 3.72 10.29 11.61
C GLY A 8 3.46 9.58 10.27
N SER A 9 4.43 8.82 9.76
CA SER A 9 4.40 8.29 8.39
C SER A 9 3.42 7.13 8.19
N ASN A 10 3.08 6.39 9.25
CA ASN A 10 2.23 5.20 9.14
C ASN A 10 0.81 5.52 8.64
N GLN A 11 0.19 6.62 9.13
CA GLN A 11 -1.14 7.04 8.68
C GLN A 11 -1.11 7.53 7.23
N THR A 12 -0.09 8.30 6.86
CA THR A 12 0.09 8.81 5.51
C THR A 12 0.32 7.69 4.50
N VAL A 13 1.15 6.70 4.83
CA VAL A 13 1.35 5.50 4.01
C VAL A 13 0.05 4.72 3.83
N MET A 14 -0.72 4.50 4.90
CA MET A 14 -2.01 3.81 4.80
C MET A 14 -2.99 4.50 3.85
N VAL A 15 -3.13 5.83 3.95
CA VAL A 15 -4.03 6.60 3.05
C VAL A 15 -3.58 6.49 1.60
N HIS A 16 -2.28 6.60 1.33
CA HIS A 16 -1.76 6.47 -0.03
C HIS A 16 -1.90 5.05 -0.58
N ILE A 17 -1.70 4.02 0.24
CA ILE A 17 -1.93 2.63 -0.17
C ILE A 17 -3.41 2.38 -0.49
N SER A 18 -4.35 2.95 0.28
CA SER A 18 -5.77 2.86 -0.03
C SER A 18 -6.10 3.54 -1.37
N SER A 19 -5.63 4.77 -1.59
CA SER A 19 -5.84 5.46 -2.86
C SER A 19 -5.24 4.72 -4.07
N LEU A 20 -4.09 4.06 -3.89
CA LEU A 20 -3.49 3.22 -4.92
C LEU A 20 -4.35 1.99 -5.22
N ARG A 21 -4.89 1.32 -4.19
CA ARG A 21 -5.79 0.17 -4.36
C ARG A 21 -7.06 0.56 -5.12
N ASP A 22 -7.65 1.71 -4.82
CA ASP A 22 -8.84 2.19 -5.52
C ASP A 22 -8.57 2.36 -7.02
N LYS A 23 -7.43 2.96 -7.37
CA LYS A 23 -7.02 3.13 -8.77
C LYS A 23 -6.73 1.80 -9.46
N LEU A 24 -6.11 0.86 -8.75
CA LEU A 24 -5.80 -0.47 -9.27
C LEU A 24 -7.08 -1.29 -9.50
N GLU A 25 -8.06 -1.21 -8.60
CA GLU A 25 -9.35 -1.87 -8.78
C GLU A 25 -10.11 -1.31 -10.00
N MET A 26 -10.01 0.01 -10.24
CA MET A 26 -10.58 0.62 -11.45
C MET A 26 -9.87 0.19 -12.73
N ALA A 27 -8.56 -0.02 -12.69
CA ALA A 27 -7.77 -0.40 -13.87
C ALA A 27 -7.78 -1.90 -14.15
N MET A 28 -7.81 -2.72 -13.09
CA MET A 28 -7.66 -4.18 -13.11
C MET A 28 -8.63 -4.81 -12.09
N PRO A 29 -9.95 -4.80 -12.39
CA PRO A 29 -10.95 -5.29 -11.44
C PRO A 29 -10.72 -6.76 -11.10
N GLY A 30 -10.68 -7.07 -9.80
CA GLY A 30 -10.45 -8.42 -9.29
C GLY A 30 -8.98 -8.83 -9.11
N GLU A 31 -8.01 -7.99 -9.48
CA GLU A 31 -6.59 -8.29 -9.32
C GLU A 31 -5.99 -7.61 -8.08
N LYS A 32 -5.54 -8.43 -7.12
CA LYS A 32 -4.98 -7.92 -5.86
C LYS A 32 -3.46 -7.73 -5.96
N VAL A 33 -3.07 -6.57 -6.48
CA VAL A 33 -1.65 -6.22 -6.69
C VAL A 33 -0.92 -5.88 -5.38
N ILE A 34 -1.60 -5.35 -4.36
CA ILE A 34 -0.97 -4.92 -3.09
C ILE A 34 -1.48 -5.75 -1.90
N GLN A 35 -0.63 -6.59 -1.32
CA GLN A 35 -0.92 -7.40 -0.15
C GLN A 35 -0.36 -6.77 1.14
N THR A 36 -1.16 -6.75 2.20
CA THR A 36 -0.71 -6.35 3.55
C THR A 36 -0.14 -7.56 4.28
N VAL A 37 1.09 -7.45 4.76
CA VAL A 37 1.77 -8.46 5.59
C VAL A 37 1.95 -7.90 7.00
N TRP A 38 1.22 -8.49 7.95
CA TRP A 38 1.25 -8.07 9.34
C TRP A 38 2.64 -8.19 9.95
N GLY A 39 3.10 -7.12 10.61
CA GLY A 39 4.43 -7.05 11.22
C GLY A 39 5.60 -6.79 10.25
N VAL A 40 5.34 -6.68 8.94
CA VAL A 40 6.37 -6.41 7.92
C VAL A 40 6.05 -5.16 7.09
N GLY A 41 4.82 -5.00 6.60
CA GLY A 41 4.42 -3.88 5.75
C GLY A 41 3.58 -4.32 4.55
N TYR A 42 3.89 -3.82 3.36
CA TYR A 42 3.16 -4.12 2.12
C TYR A 42 4.05 -4.84 1.12
N LYS A 43 3.48 -5.80 0.40
CA LYS A 43 4.11 -6.53 -0.71
C LYS A 43 3.34 -6.25 -1.99
N ILE A 44 4.06 -6.05 -3.09
CA ILE A 44 3.49 -5.93 -4.43
C ILE A 44 3.66 -7.28 -5.13
N GLU A 45 2.57 -7.86 -5.60
CA GLU A 45 2.58 -9.09 -6.40
C GLU A 45 2.55 -8.71 -7.89
N LYS A 46 3.23 -9.50 -8.72
CA LYS A 46 3.41 -9.26 -10.16
C LYS A 46 2.55 -10.20 -10.97
#